data_AF-M5CGE5-F1
#
_entry.id   AF-M5CGE5-F1
#
_cell.length_a   1.000
_cell.length_b   1.000
_cell.length_c   1.000
_cell.angle_alpha   90.00
_cell.angle_beta   90.00
_cell.angle_gamma   90.00
#
_symmetry.space_group_name_H-M   'P 1'
#
loop_
_entity.id
_entity.type
_entity.pdbx_description
1 polymer ?
#
loop_
_entity_poly.entity_id
_entity_poly.type
_entity_poly.pdbx_seq_one_letter_code
_entity_poly.pdbx_strand_id
1 'polypeptide(L)'
;MDSGIPPCSKRNPSLKSAFDRPYAGDVHKYFIEVLDYYSELPFNKKPYMKSISVVQSSGTGKSRMVDEAANLLFTIPANLREKLPTGVKAYPPPDVVLRSFFEHHAIKSDELLQAEYAILLKCIFDTAASKVPAVVGSRKGEALAAAWACYLKGGQTVEGVGQPRATFYKEAVAAAESRSKKFPRCLKRWP
;
A
#
# COMPACT_ATOMS: atom_id res chain seq x y z
N MET A 1 -46.77 -21.47 12.73
CA MET A 1 -46.25 -20.46 11.79
C MET A 1 -46.06 -19.19 12.58
N ASP A 2 -44.81 -18.84 12.88
CA ASP A 2 -44.40 -17.44 12.98
C ASP A 2 -42.87 -17.38 12.86
N SER A 3 -42.39 -16.87 11.73
CA SER A 3 -40.97 -16.75 11.39
C SER A 3 -40.47 -15.38 11.82
N GLY A 4 -39.86 -15.32 13.00
CA GLY A 4 -39.24 -14.12 13.56
C GLY A 4 -37.98 -13.73 12.80
N ILE A 5 -38.12 -12.81 11.84
CA ILE A 5 -37.02 -12.13 11.17
C ILE A 5 -36.30 -11.22 12.20
N PRO A 6 -34.96 -11.29 12.34
CA PRO A 6 -34.25 -10.41 13.25
C PRO A 6 -34.22 -8.96 12.75
N PRO A 7 -34.31 -7.95 13.63
CA PRO A 7 -34.32 -6.55 13.23
C PRO A 7 -32.98 -6.16 12.59
N CYS A 8 -33.06 -5.76 11.32
CA CYS A 8 -31.93 -5.25 10.55
C CYS A 8 -31.66 -3.78 10.87
N SER A 9 -30.38 -3.39 10.75
CA SER A 9 -29.86 -2.02 10.77
C SER A 9 -29.64 -1.36 12.14
N LYS A 10 -28.61 -1.83 12.87
CA LYS A 10 -27.82 -0.92 13.71
C LYS A 10 -27.01 -0.03 12.76
N ARG A 11 -27.15 1.31 12.88
CA ARG A 11 -26.38 2.32 12.12
C ARG A 11 -24.98 1.81 11.79
N ASN A 12 -24.71 1.53 10.51
CA ASN A 12 -23.40 1.10 10.08
C ASN A 12 -22.40 2.21 10.44
N PRO A 13 -21.47 1.99 11.38
CA PRO A 13 -20.35 2.92 11.54
C PRO A 13 -19.67 3.02 10.17
N SER A 14 -19.33 4.24 9.73
CA SER A 14 -18.63 4.42 8.45
C SER A 14 -17.41 3.48 8.40
N LEU A 15 -17.08 2.92 7.24
CA LEU A 15 -15.93 2.00 7.12
C LEU A 15 -14.63 2.60 7.69
N LYS A 16 -14.48 3.93 7.58
CA LYS A 16 -13.40 4.67 8.23
C LYS A 16 -13.48 4.58 9.76
N SER A 17 -14.64 4.81 10.37
CA SER A 17 -14.77 4.75 11.83
C SER A 17 -14.49 3.37 12.42
N ALA A 18 -14.61 2.29 11.64
CA ALA A 18 -14.16 0.97 12.06
C ALA A 18 -12.63 0.88 12.18
N PHE A 19 -11.88 1.70 11.43
CA PHE A 19 -10.43 1.86 11.53
C PHE A 19 -10.02 2.82 12.66
N ASP A 20 -10.91 3.70 13.09
CA ASP A 20 -10.63 4.63 14.19
C ASP A 20 -10.86 3.99 15.58
N ARG A 21 -11.57 2.86 15.67
CA ARG A 21 -11.77 2.11 16.93
C ARG A 21 -10.48 1.42 17.37
N PRO A 22 -10.24 1.21 18.68
CA PRO A 22 -9.10 0.42 19.14
C PRO A 22 -9.02 -0.94 18.44
N TYR A 23 -7.82 -1.32 18.00
CA TYR A 23 -7.59 -2.62 17.39
C TYR A 23 -7.67 -3.72 18.46
N ALA A 24 -8.40 -4.78 18.17
CA ALA A 24 -8.56 -5.91 19.08
C ALA A 24 -7.54 -7.01 18.75
N GLY A 25 -6.74 -7.38 19.76
CA GLY A 25 -5.71 -8.42 19.65
C GLY A 25 -4.37 -7.93 19.08
N ASP A 26 -3.42 -8.87 18.94
CA ASP A 26 -2.02 -8.57 18.65
C ASP A 26 -1.54 -9.11 17.30
N VAL A 27 -2.46 -9.44 16.38
CA VAL A 27 -2.12 -10.05 15.09
C VAL A 27 -1.15 -9.19 14.26
N HIS A 28 -1.23 -7.86 14.38
CA HIS A 28 -0.31 -6.93 13.73
C HIS A 28 1.14 -7.06 14.24
N LYS A 29 1.34 -7.47 15.50
CA LYS A 29 2.67 -7.73 16.08
C LYS A 29 3.23 -9.06 15.60
N TYR A 30 2.42 -10.13 15.66
CA TYR A 30 2.80 -11.43 15.10
C TYR A 30 3.12 -11.34 13.60
N PHE A 31 2.39 -10.49 12.86
CA PHE A 31 2.71 -10.22 11.47
C PHE A 31 4.10 -9.61 11.28
N ILE A 32 4.52 -8.68 12.15
CA ILE A 32 5.87 -8.10 12.14
C ILE A 32 6.92 -9.15 12.51
N GLU A 33 6.69 -9.96 13.54
CA GLU A 33 7.62 -11.04 13.92
C GLU A 33 7.86 -12.02 12.75
N VAL A 34 6.82 -12.35 11.99
CA VAL A 34 6.95 -13.17 10.79
C VAL A 34 7.76 -12.42 9.72
N LEU A 35 7.52 -11.13 9.49
CA LEU A 35 8.30 -10.33 8.55
C LEU A 35 9.79 -10.31 8.92
N ASP A 36 10.10 -10.13 10.21
CA ASP A 36 11.46 -10.12 10.73
C ASP A 36 12.14 -11.47 10.51
N TYR A 37 11.46 -12.57 10.84
CA TYR A 37 11.94 -13.92 10.54
C TYR A 37 12.28 -14.10 9.05
N TYR A 38 11.38 -13.72 8.14
CA TYR A 38 11.65 -13.79 6.70
C TYR A 38 12.78 -12.85 6.26
N SER A 39 12.98 -11.74 6.95
CA SER A 39 14.05 -10.78 6.66
C SER A 39 15.43 -11.36 6.95
N GLU A 40 15.55 -12.18 8.00
CA GLU A 40 16.78 -12.81 8.47
C GLU A 40 17.17 -14.08 7.70
N LEU A 41 16.23 -14.70 6.97
CA LEU A 41 16.53 -15.89 6.18
C LEU A 41 17.66 -15.62 5.17
N PRO A 42 18.64 -16.54 5.05
CA PRO A 42 19.81 -16.36 4.21
C PRO A 42 19.41 -16.17 2.74
N PHE A 43 20.09 -15.23 2.09
CA PHE A 43 19.93 -14.97 0.66
C PHE A 43 20.48 -16.15 -0.16
N ASN A 44 19.65 -17.14 -0.43
CA ASN A 44 19.94 -18.13 -1.45
C ASN A 44 19.95 -17.42 -2.82
N LYS A 45 20.88 -17.82 -3.71
CA LYS A 45 21.36 -17.08 -4.92
C LYS A 45 20.29 -16.64 -5.95
N LYS A 46 19.00 -16.89 -5.74
CA LYS A 46 17.87 -16.34 -6.51
C LYS A 46 16.65 -16.22 -5.59
N PRO A 47 16.37 -15.05 -4.99
CA PRO A 47 15.17 -14.91 -4.19
C PRO A 47 13.95 -14.90 -5.12
N TYR A 48 13.05 -15.87 -4.97
CA TYR A 48 11.64 -15.56 -5.12
C TYR A 48 11.35 -14.43 -4.12
N MET A 49 10.70 -13.36 -4.58
CA MET A 49 10.35 -12.17 -3.80
C MET A 49 9.95 -12.50 -2.34
N LYS A 50 10.43 -11.74 -1.36
CA LYS A 50 9.98 -11.85 0.05
C LYS A 50 8.54 -11.31 0.15
N SER A 51 7.57 -12.17 -0.12
CA SER A 51 6.14 -11.85 -0.08
C SER A 51 5.38 -12.80 0.85
N ILE A 52 4.46 -12.25 1.64
CA ILE A 52 3.58 -13.02 2.52
C ILE A 52 2.14 -12.88 2.02
N SER A 53 1.49 -14.02 1.80
CA SER A 53 0.06 -14.07 1.48
C SER A 53 -0.78 -14.13 2.76
N VAL A 54 -1.68 -13.17 2.94
CA VAL A 54 -2.63 -13.15 4.07
C VAL A 54 -4.01 -13.56 3.58
N VAL A 55 -4.39 -14.81 3.82
CA VAL A 55 -5.64 -15.41 3.33
C VAL A 55 -6.68 -15.47 4.45
N GLN A 56 -7.73 -14.65 4.35
CA GLN A 56 -8.89 -14.64 5.26
C GLN A 56 -10.14 -14.13 4.51
N SER A 57 -11.34 -14.42 5.02
CA SER A 57 -12.60 -13.91 4.44
C SER A 57 -12.67 -12.37 4.46
N SER A 58 -13.51 -11.77 3.61
CA SER A 58 -13.66 -10.31 3.57
C SER A 58 -14.14 -9.76 4.93
N GLY A 59 -13.68 -8.55 5.31
CA GLY A 59 -14.11 -7.89 6.55
C GLY A 59 -13.47 -8.39 7.86
N THR A 60 -12.58 -9.38 7.81
CA THR A 60 -11.92 -9.97 9.01
C THR A 60 -10.74 -9.17 9.57
N GLY A 61 -10.47 -7.98 9.02
CA GLY A 61 -9.43 -7.10 9.56
C GLY A 61 -8.05 -7.25 8.92
N LYS A 62 -7.87 -7.94 7.79
CA LYS A 62 -6.59 -7.99 7.05
C LYS A 62 -5.98 -6.60 6.80
N SER A 63 -6.75 -5.73 6.16
CA SER A 63 -6.28 -4.37 5.86
C SER A 63 -6.10 -3.55 7.14
N ARG A 64 -6.85 -3.85 8.21
CA ARG A 64 -6.66 -3.22 9.52
C ARG A 64 -5.38 -3.68 10.21
N MET A 65 -5.05 -4.98 10.14
CA MET A 65 -3.80 -5.54 10.65
C MET A 65 -2.58 -4.86 10.01
N VAL A 66 -2.59 -4.69 8.69
CA VAL A 66 -1.52 -3.95 7.97
C VAL A 66 -1.50 -2.47 8.39
N ASP A 67 -2.67 -1.86 8.58
CA ASP A 67 -2.80 -0.46 9.01
C ASP A 67 -2.23 -0.20 10.41
N GLU A 68 -2.39 -1.17 11.32
CA GLU A 68 -1.79 -1.16 12.66
C GLU A 68 -0.30 -1.44 12.63
N ALA A 69 0.14 -2.44 11.86
CA ALA A 69 1.56 -2.77 11.71
C ALA A 69 2.37 -1.58 11.18
N ALA A 70 1.77 -0.75 10.32
CA ALA A 70 2.38 0.46 9.79
C ALA A 70 2.70 1.52 10.86
N ASN A 71 2.09 1.45 12.05
CA ASN A 71 2.43 2.34 13.17
C ASN A 71 3.70 1.89 13.91
N LEU A 72 4.11 0.62 13.76
CA LEU A 72 5.26 0.02 14.44
C LEU A 72 6.46 -0.13 13.50
N LEU A 73 6.21 -0.45 12.23
CA LEU A 73 7.22 -0.66 11.19
C LEU A 73 7.05 0.34 10.04
N PHE A 74 8.15 0.95 9.59
CA PHE A 74 8.13 1.87 8.46
C PHE A 74 7.53 1.19 7.22
N THR A 75 6.40 1.71 6.75
CA THR A 75 5.59 1.07 5.71
C THR A 75 5.18 2.06 4.63
N ILE A 76 5.24 1.65 3.37
CA ILE A 76 4.68 2.37 2.22
C ILE A 76 3.42 1.62 1.75
N PRO A 77 2.21 1.98 2.23
CA PRO A 77 1.00 1.25 1.93
C PRO A 77 0.53 1.49 0.49
N ALA A 78 0.44 0.41 -0.30
CA ALA A 78 -0.14 0.41 -1.64
C ALA A 78 -1.42 -0.42 -1.70
N ASN A 79 -2.51 0.15 -2.17
CA ASN A 79 -3.78 -0.52 -2.37
C ASN A 79 -4.16 -0.50 -3.85
N LEU A 80 -3.87 -1.60 -4.55
CA LEU A 80 -4.09 -1.75 -5.99
C LEU A 80 -5.50 -2.25 -6.35
N ARG A 81 -6.47 -2.17 -5.43
CA ARG A 81 -7.83 -2.66 -5.66
C ARG A 81 -8.46 -2.01 -6.91
N GLU A 82 -9.18 -2.82 -7.66
CA GLU A 82 -10.00 -2.37 -8.78
C GLU A 82 -11.08 -1.36 -8.35
N LYS A 83 -11.67 -0.68 -9.35
CA LYS A 83 -12.76 0.26 -9.08
C LYS A 83 -14.00 -0.55 -8.75
N LEU A 84 -14.55 -0.33 -7.56
CA LEU A 84 -15.76 -1.01 -7.12
C LEU A 84 -16.99 -0.48 -7.88
N PRO A 85 -18.04 -1.31 -8.06
CA PRO A 85 -19.31 -0.86 -8.63
C PRO A 85 -19.90 0.33 -7.86
N THR A 86 -20.68 1.15 -8.56
CA THR A 86 -21.37 2.30 -7.94
C THR A 86 -22.16 1.85 -6.71
N GLY A 87 -21.93 2.53 -5.58
CA GLY A 87 -22.59 2.21 -4.29
C GLY A 87 -21.82 1.22 -3.41
N VAL A 88 -20.83 0.51 -3.93
CA VAL A 88 -19.97 -0.38 -3.13
C VAL A 88 -18.73 0.40 -2.66
N LYS A 89 -18.55 0.51 -1.35
CA LYS A 89 -17.39 1.16 -0.73
C LYS A 89 -16.49 0.13 -0.07
N ALA A 90 -15.18 0.38 -0.07
CA ALA A 90 -14.21 -0.38 0.71
C ALA A 90 -13.17 0.57 1.30
N TYR A 91 -12.65 0.19 2.47
CA TYR A 91 -11.62 0.96 3.18
C TYR A 91 -10.41 0.06 3.48
N PRO A 92 -9.17 0.55 3.32
CA PRO A 92 -8.81 1.86 2.76
C PRO A 92 -9.20 2.00 1.27
N PRO A 93 -9.36 3.24 0.75
CA PRO A 93 -9.59 3.49 -0.67
C PRO A 93 -8.40 3.05 -1.54
N PRO A 94 -8.60 2.82 -2.85
CA PRO A 94 -7.52 2.42 -3.76
C PRO A 94 -6.58 3.59 -4.13
N ASP A 95 -5.30 3.28 -4.37
CA ASP A 95 -4.33 4.21 -4.93
C ASP A 95 -4.47 4.26 -6.45
N VAL A 96 -5.46 5.03 -6.93
CA VAL A 96 -5.87 5.02 -8.35
C VAL A 96 -4.72 5.30 -9.31
N VAL A 97 -3.89 6.32 -9.03
CA VAL A 97 -2.76 6.69 -9.91
C VAL A 97 -1.70 5.58 -9.96
N LEU A 98 -1.39 4.99 -8.81
CA LEU A 98 -0.46 3.87 -8.74
C LEU A 98 -1.01 2.65 -9.49
N ARG A 99 -2.29 2.32 -9.28
CA ARG A 99 -2.95 1.20 -9.95
C ARG A 99 -2.95 1.37 -11.47
N SER A 100 -3.25 2.56 -11.97
CA SER A 100 -3.29 2.82 -13.42
C SER A 100 -1.93 2.72 -14.11
N PHE A 101 -0.82 2.87 -13.37
CA PHE A 101 0.49 2.51 -13.91
C PHE A 101 0.56 1.02 -14.25
N PHE A 102 -0.11 0.17 -13.47
CA PHE A 102 -0.17 -1.27 -13.65
C PHE A 102 -1.24 -1.76 -14.66
N GLU A 103 -1.95 -0.87 -15.34
CA GLU A 103 -3.04 -1.26 -16.27
C GLU A 103 -2.56 -1.36 -17.74
N HIS A 104 -1.36 -0.85 -18.07
CA HIS A 104 -0.90 -0.68 -19.46
C HIS A 104 0.19 -1.68 -19.88
N HIS A 105 -0.14 -2.99 -19.93
CA HIS A 105 0.85 -4.06 -20.10
C HIS A 105 0.63 -5.04 -21.26
N ALA A 106 -0.55 -5.05 -21.89
CA ALA A 106 -0.92 -6.08 -22.87
C ALA A 106 -0.04 -6.15 -24.13
N ILE A 107 0.87 -5.19 -24.35
CA ILE A 107 1.69 -5.05 -25.57
C ILE A 107 3.20 -5.02 -25.24
N LYS A 108 3.61 -5.17 -23.98
CA LYS A 108 5.03 -5.06 -23.56
C LYS A 108 5.63 -6.44 -23.28
N SER A 109 6.93 -6.61 -23.54
CA SER A 109 7.65 -7.83 -23.14
C SER A 109 7.86 -7.88 -21.63
N ASP A 110 8.07 -9.07 -21.09
CA ASP A 110 8.31 -9.28 -19.65
C ASP A 110 9.54 -8.48 -19.16
N GLU A 111 10.61 -8.40 -19.96
CA GLU A 111 11.81 -7.65 -19.61
C GLU A 111 11.53 -6.15 -19.50
N LEU A 112 10.73 -5.62 -20.43
CA LEU A 112 10.33 -4.22 -20.38
C LEU A 112 9.45 -3.93 -19.17
N LEU A 113 8.51 -4.84 -18.85
CA LEU A 113 7.65 -4.72 -17.66
C LEU A 113 8.47 -4.77 -16.37
N GLN A 114 9.41 -5.71 -16.25
CA GLN A 114 10.31 -5.80 -15.11
C GLN A 114 11.13 -4.52 -14.94
N ALA A 115 11.67 -3.98 -16.03
CA ALA A 115 12.41 -2.71 -16.00
C ALA A 115 11.52 -1.55 -15.55
N GLU A 116 10.31 -1.42 -16.09
CA GLU A 116 9.36 -0.36 -15.70
C GLU A 116 8.93 -0.46 -14.23
N TYR A 117 8.68 -1.68 -13.73
CA TYR A 117 8.36 -1.90 -12.33
C TYR A 117 9.54 -1.60 -11.40
N ALA A 118 10.76 -1.99 -11.79
CA ALA A 118 11.95 -1.64 -11.03
C ALA A 118 12.16 -0.12 -10.99
N ILE A 119 11.92 0.58 -12.10
CA ILE A 119 11.94 2.05 -12.17
C ILE A 119 10.89 2.65 -11.25
N LEU A 120 9.65 2.14 -11.27
CA LEU A 120 8.57 2.60 -10.39
C LEU A 120 8.95 2.42 -8.92
N LEU A 121 9.36 1.22 -8.51
CA LEU A 121 9.77 0.93 -7.13
C LEU A 121 10.90 1.86 -6.69
N LYS A 122 11.91 2.07 -7.55
CA LYS A 122 12.96 3.06 -7.29
C LYS A 122 12.38 4.47 -7.10
N CYS A 123 11.46 4.92 -7.94
CA CYS A 123 10.86 6.25 -7.81
C CYS A 123 10.02 6.38 -6.53
N ILE A 124 9.32 5.31 -6.11
CA ILE A 124 8.59 5.26 -4.84
C ILE A 124 9.56 5.41 -3.67
N PHE A 125 10.69 4.69 -3.67
CA PHE A 125 11.71 4.80 -2.62
C PHE A 125 12.42 6.15 -2.63
N ASP A 126 12.78 6.68 -3.81
CA ASP A 126 13.38 8.01 -3.95
C ASP A 126 12.41 9.09 -3.39
N THR A 127 11.11 8.97 -3.68
CA THR A 127 10.07 9.90 -3.19
C THR A 127 9.86 9.78 -1.68
N ALA A 128 9.91 8.56 -1.13
CA ALA A 128 9.85 8.36 0.32
C ALA A 128 11.08 8.98 0.99
N ALA A 129 12.28 8.67 0.50
CA ALA A 129 13.54 9.19 1.04
C ALA A 129 13.59 10.73 1.06
N SER A 130 13.03 11.40 0.04
CA SER A 130 13.00 12.88 0.00
C SER A 130 12.01 13.50 0.99
N LYS A 131 10.89 12.84 1.29
CA LYS A 131 9.84 13.36 2.17
C LYS A 131 10.03 12.98 3.63
N VAL A 132 10.60 11.81 3.91
CA VAL A 132 10.75 11.28 5.27
C VAL A 132 11.39 12.29 6.23
N PRO A 133 12.54 12.94 5.93
CA PRO A 133 13.18 13.87 6.88
C PRO A 133 12.27 15.00 7.35
N ALA A 134 11.49 15.59 6.44
CA ALA A 134 10.55 16.67 6.75
C ALA A 134 9.34 16.18 7.57
N VAL A 135 8.88 14.96 7.30
CA VAL A 135 7.71 14.36 7.98
C VAL A 135 8.07 13.87 9.39
N VAL A 136 9.19 13.16 9.53
CA VAL A 136 9.51 12.44 10.77
C VAL A 136 10.37 13.27 11.71
N GLY A 137 11.10 14.26 11.21
CA GLY A 137 12.03 15.07 11.99
C GLY A 137 13.14 14.21 12.61
N SER A 138 13.34 14.35 13.92
CA SER A 138 14.34 13.58 14.69
C SER A 138 13.84 12.24 15.23
N ARG A 139 12.58 11.86 14.96
CA ARG A 139 11.98 10.60 15.46
C ARG A 139 12.71 9.38 14.89
N LYS A 140 12.70 8.28 15.66
CA LYS A 140 13.31 6.99 15.29
C LYS A 140 12.38 5.83 15.67
N GLY A 141 12.65 4.63 15.14
CA GLY A 141 11.90 3.41 15.47
C GLY A 141 10.39 3.55 15.23
N GLU A 142 9.58 3.06 16.17
CA GLU A 142 8.13 3.14 16.09
C GLU A 142 7.61 4.58 15.99
N ALA A 143 8.22 5.54 16.69
CA ALA A 143 7.80 6.94 16.60
C ALA A 143 7.98 7.53 15.19
N LEU A 144 8.99 7.06 14.45
CA LEU A 144 9.19 7.39 13.05
C LEU A 144 8.10 6.73 12.19
N ALA A 145 7.86 5.43 12.39
CA ALA A 145 6.85 4.67 11.65
C ALA A 145 5.46 5.28 11.82
N ALA A 146 5.04 5.55 13.06
CA ALA A 146 3.76 6.18 13.38
C ALA A 146 3.63 7.58 12.76
N ALA A 147 4.68 8.42 12.80
CA ALA A 147 4.63 9.74 12.18
C ALA A 147 4.46 9.66 10.65
N TRP A 148 5.19 8.74 10.01
CA TRP A 148 5.08 8.49 8.58
C TRP A 148 3.71 7.94 8.18
N ALA A 149 3.19 6.96 8.92
CA ALA A 149 1.86 6.39 8.71
C ALA A 149 0.77 7.45 8.88
N CYS A 150 0.87 8.29 9.92
CA CYS A 150 -0.05 9.39 10.16
C CYS A 150 -0.06 10.39 8.99
N TYR A 151 1.12 10.78 8.49
CA TYR A 151 1.25 11.65 7.32
C TYR A 151 0.54 11.09 6.09
N LEU A 152 0.79 9.82 5.72
CA LEU A 152 0.16 9.20 4.56
C LEU A 152 -1.36 9.03 4.72
N LYS A 153 -1.86 8.79 5.94
CA LYS A 153 -3.29 8.67 6.23
C LYS A 153 -3.98 10.04 6.33
N GLY A 154 -3.23 11.14 6.43
CA GLY A 154 -3.76 12.49 6.65
C GLY A 154 -4.82 12.88 5.62
N GLY A 155 -6.05 13.12 6.07
CA GLY A 155 -7.18 13.50 5.20
C GLY A 155 -7.83 12.35 4.42
N GLN A 156 -7.52 11.08 4.72
CA GLN A 156 -8.15 9.92 4.09
C GLN A 156 -9.63 9.77 4.51
N THR A 157 -10.52 9.60 3.52
CA THR A 157 -11.96 9.35 3.72
C THR A 157 -12.35 7.97 3.19
N VAL A 158 -13.64 7.64 3.14
CA VAL A 158 -14.11 6.39 2.51
C VAL A 158 -14.18 6.50 0.98
N GLU A 159 -14.13 7.72 0.45
CA GLU A 159 -14.18 8.05 -0.98
C GLU A 159 -12.79 8.05 -1.61
N GLY A 160 -11.75 8.41 -0.87
CA GLY A 160 -10.41 8.58 -1.43
C GLY A 160 -9.30 8.64 -0.40
N VAL A 161 -8.09 8.36 -0.87
CA VAL A 161 -6.87 8.60 -0.11
C VAL A 161 -6.71 10.10 0.15
N GLY A 162 -6.04 10.44 1.25
CA GLY A 162 -5.74 11.83 1.58
C GLY A 162 -4.76 12.47 0.61
N GLN A 163 -4.73 13.81 0.57
CA GLN A 163 -3.83 14.59 -0.28
C GLN A 163 -2.34 14.19 -0.15
N PRO A 164 -1.79 13.92 1.04
CA PRO A 164 -0.40 13.49 1.19
C PRO A 164 -0.08 12.21 0.40
N ARG A 165 -0.91 11.17 0.54
CA ARG A 165 -0.73 9.89 -0.16
C ARG A 165 -1.03 10.00 -1.65
N ALA A 166 -2.05 10.76 -2.04
CA ALA A 166 -2.34 11.04 -3.44
C ALA A 166 -1.15 11.70 -4.13
N THR A 167 -0.58 12.73 -3.50
CA THR A 167 0.57 13.48 -4.02
C THR A 167 1.82 12.62 -4.06
N PHE A 168 2.08 11.84 -3.00
CA PHE A 168 3.18 10.88 -2.94
C PHE A 168 3.21 9.94 -4.16
N TYR A 169 2.09 9.27 -4.45
CA TYR A 169 2.04 8.36 -5.59
C TYR A 169 2.02 9.08 -6.94
N LYS A 170 1.40 10.26 -7.03
CA LYS A 170 1.42 11.06 -8.26
C LYS A 170 2.85 11.48 -8.64
N GLU A 171 3.65 11.93 -7.68
CA GLU A 171 5.05 12.29 -7.90
C GLU A 171 5.88 11.07 -8.33
N ALA A 172 5.77 9.95 -7.61
CA ALA A 172 6.51 8.74 -7.90
C ALA A 172 6.18 8.17 -9.30
N VAL A 173 4.90 8.13 -9.67
CA VAL A 173 4.43 7.64 -10.97
C VAL A 173 4.88 8.58 -12.09
N ALA A 174 4.74 9.90 -11.93
CA ALA A 174 5.20 10.85 -12.94
C ALA A 174 6.71 10.75 -13.19
N ALA A 175 7.51 10.58 -12.13
CA ALA A 175 8.95 10.34 -12.24
C ALA A 175 9.26 9.03 -12.97
N ALA A 176 8.52 7.95 -12.65
CA ALA A 176 8.68 6.66 -13.29
C ALA A 176 8.37 6.72 -14.79
N GLU A 177 7.21 7.28 -15.17
CA GLU A 177 6.83 7.44 -16.58
C GLU A 177 7.83 8.28 -17.37
N SER A 178 8.37 9.35 -16.76
CA SER A 178 9.41 10.16 -17.39
C SER A 178 10.70 9.37 -17.62
N ARG A 179 11.08 8.49 -16.70
CA ARG A 179 12.29 7.63 -16.81
C ARG A 179 12.06 6.50 -17.82
N SER A 180 10.89 5.86 -17.82
CA SER A 180 10.54 4.79 -18.77
C SER A 180 10.53 5.28 -20.21
N LYS A 181 10.08 6.52 -20.50
CA LYS A 181 10.15 7.11 -21.86
C LYS A 181 11.58 7.32 -22.39
N LYS A 182 12.58 7.37 -21.50
CA LYS A 182 13.99 7.52 -21.86
C LYS A 182 14.68 6.16 -22.10
N PHE A 183 14.17 5.09 -21.48
CA PHE A 183 14.74 3.75 -21.54
C PHE A 183 14.83 3.13 -22.95
N PRO A 184 13.81 3.20 -23.83
CA PRO A 184 13.91 2.67 -25.19
C PRO A 184 14.99 3.34 -26.05
N ARG A 185 15.44 4.54 -25.68
CA ARG A 185 16.51 5.25 -26.41
C ARG A 185 17.91 4.79 -26.00
N CYS A 186 18.06 4.21 -24.80
CA CYS A 186 19.33 3.67 -24.31
C CYS A 186 19.57 2.23 -24.74
N LEU A 187 18.53 1.42 -24.96
CA LEU A 187 18.71 0.03 -25.44
C LEU A 187 19.28 -0.04 -26.87
N LYS A 188 19.10 1.01 -27.69
CA LYS A 188 19.73 1.12 -29.02
C LYS A 188 21.24 1.44 -28.98
N ARG A 189 21.83 1.49 -27.78
CA ARG A 189 23.20 1.96 -27.54
C ARG A 189 24.09 0.93 -26.84
N TRP A 190 23.61 -0.30 -26.64
CA TRP A 190 24.44 -1.41 -26.21
C TRP A 190 24.80 -2.25 -27.44
N PRO A 191 26.11 -2.43 -27.72
CA PRO A 191 26.59 -3.24 -28.84
C PRO A 191 26.27 -4.73 -28.65
#